data_AF-W1YTU5-F1
#
_entry.id   AF-W1YTU5-F1
#
_cell.length_a   1.000
_cell.length_b   1.000
_cell.length_c   1.000
_cell.angle_alpha   90.00
_cell.angle_beta   90.00
_cell.angle_gamma   90.00
#
_symmetry.space_group_name_H-M   'P 1'
#
loop_
_entity.id
_entity.type
_entity.pdbx_description
1 polymer ?
#
loop_
_entity_poly.entity_id
_entity_poly.type
_entity_poly.pdbx_seq_one_letter_code
_entity_poly.pdbx_strand_id
1 'polypeptide(L)'
;SLGTAYTRDHGHILMRQADEIVLAYDMDGAGRQAAARAIELLQNTDFKVRVLAMPDGKDPDDYVRNHGGQAFKDLVAKAVKPLDYLLSESLIKHDTNDTEGMLL
;
A
#
# COMPACT_ATOMS: atom_id res chain seq x y z
N SER A 1 7.13 -0.47 -10.74
CA SER A 1 7.97 0.64 -11.23
C SER A 1 9.42 0.34 -10.89
N LEU A 2 10.37 0.61 -11.78
CA LEU A 2 11.79 0.32 -11.58
C LEU A 2 12.50 1.50 -10.90
N GLY A 3 12.04 1.88 -9.69
CA GLY A 3 12.66 2.94 -8.89
C GLY A 3 12.19 4.38 -9.19
N THR A 4 11.26 4.58 -10.13
CA THR A 4 10.65 5.89 -10.38
C THR A 4 9.24 5.97 -9.79
N ALA A 5 8.77 7.19 -9.48
CA ALA A 5 7.39 7.38 -9.03
C ALA A 5 6.41 6.78 -10.06
N TYR A 6 5.40 6.08 -9.57
CA TYR A 6 4.30 5.59 -10.41
C TYR A 6 3.63 6.78 -11.12
N THR A 7 3.16 6.61 -12.36
CA THR A 7 2.59 7.69 -13.18
C THR A 7 1.24 7.26 -13.74
N ARG A 8 0.44 8.21 -14.22
CA ARG A 8 -0.86 7.92 -14.87
C ARG A 8 -0.70 7.04 -16.11
N ASP A 9 0.41 7.18 -16.84
CA ASP A 9 0.68 6.39 -18.05
C ASP A 9 0.89 4.90 -17.71
N HIS A 10 1.57 4.60 -16.59
CA HIS A 10 1.66 3.23 -16.07
C HIS A 10 0.28 2.67 -15.71
N GLY A 11 -0.60 3.50 -15.17
CA GLY A 11 -2.01 3.17 -14.99
C GLY A 11 -2.65 2.77 -16.30
N HIS A 12 -2.65 3.64 -17.30
CA HIS A 12 -3.37 3.41 -18.55
C HIS A 12 -3.00 2.09 -19.26
N ILE A 13 -1.73 1.67 -19.19
CA ILE A 13 -1.28 0.37 -19.70
C ILE A 13 -1.93 -0.77 -18.93
N LEU A 14 -1.95 -0.68 -17.59
CA LEU A 14 -2.55 -1.71 -16.73
C LEU A 14 -4.07 -1.84 -16.93
N MET A 15 -4.82 -0.76 -17.23
CA MET A 15 -6.28 -0.89 -17.49
C MET A 15 -6.61 -1.75 -18.70
N ARG A 16 -5.70 -1.87 -19.67
CA ARG A 16 -5.94 -2.74 -20.82
C ARG A 16 -5.75 -4.23 -20.48
N GLN A 17 -5.15 -4.53 -19.34
CA GLN A 17 -4.70 -5.88 -18.99
C GLN A 17 -5.33 -6.42 -17.70
N ALA A 18 -5.85 -5.56 -16.83
CA ALA A 18 -6.43 -5.97 -15.55
C ALA A 18 -7.53 -5.01 -15.06
N ASP A 19 -8.55 -5.57 -14.42
CA ASP A 19 -9.67 -4.84 -13.80
C ASP A 19 -9.34 -4.31 -12.40
N GLU A 20 -8.28 -4.84 -11.76
CA GLU A 20 -7.89 -4.50 -10.40
C GLU A 20 -6.37 -4.39 -10.26
N ILE A 21 -5.93 -3.36 -9.54
CA ILE A 21 -4.53 -3.13 -9.19
C ILE A 21 -4.37 -3.27 -7.69
N VAL A 22 -3.49 -4.18 -7.25
CA VAL A 22 -3.06 -4.29 -5.86
C VAL A 22 -1.68 -3.67 -5.71
N LEU A 23 -1.61 -2.61 -4.90
CA LEU A 23 -0.38 -1.91 -4.57
C LEU A 23 0.32 -2.63 -3.42
N ALA A 24 1.53 -3.15 -3.67
CA ALA A 24 2.40 -3.72 -2.65
C ALA A 24 3.67 -2.87 -2.55
N TYR A 25 3.89 -2.27 -1.38
CA TYR A 25 5.04 -1.41 -1.09
C TYR A 25 5.77 -1.92 0.16
N ASP A 26 7.02 -1.49 0.31
CA ASP A 26 7.83 -1.78 1.49
C ASP A 26 7.23 -1.11 2.74
N MET A 27 7.31 -1.78 3.88
CA MET A 27 6.75 -1.32 5.16
C MET A 27 7.64 -0.29 5.87
N ASP A 28 8.47 0.46 5.12
CA ASP A 28 9.32 1.54 5.62
C ASP A 28 8.74 2.93 5.31
N GLY A 29 9.41 3.99 5.80
CA GLY A 29 8.94 5.36 5.60
C GLY A 29 8.84 5.79 4.13
N ALA A 30 9.76 5.33 3.29
CA ALA A 30 9.78 5.67 1.86
C ALA A 30 8.69 4.91 1.09
N GLY A 31 8.50 3.63 1.40
CA GLY A 31 7.44 2.78 0.84
C GLY A 31 6.05 3.29 1.20
N ARG A 32 5.83 3.70 2.45
CA ARG A 32 4.57 4.33 2.89
C ARG A 32 4.28 5.65 2.15
N GLN A 33 5.28 6.50 1.95
CA GLN A 33 5.13 7.72 1.14
C GLN A 33 4.87 7.43 -0.34
N ALA A 34 5.50 6.39 -0.89
CA ALA A 34 5.26 5.95 -2.26
C ALA A 34 3.83 5.40 -2.43
N ALA A 35 3.34 4.63 -1.46
CA ALA A 35 1.96 4.15 -1.41
C ALA A 35 0.96 5.30 -1.40
N ALA A 36 1.14 6.30 -0.52
CA ALA A 36 0.27 7.47 -0.46
C ALA A 36 0.21 8.22 -1.80
N ARG A 37 1.36 8.45 -2.44
CA ARG A 37 1.42 9.09 -3.78
C ARG A 37 0.74 8.26 -4.87
N ALA A 38 0.93 6.95 -4.87
CA ALA A 38 0.30 6.08 -5.84
C ALA A 38 -1.23 6.04 -5.68
N ILE A 39 -1.71 6.01 -4.43
CA ILE A 39 -3.13 6.16 -4.12
C ILE A 39 -3.66 7.49 -4.65
N GLU A 40 -2.96 8.60 -4.42
CA GLU A 40 -3.37 9.93 -4.88
C GLU A 40 -3.46 10.03 -6.42
N LEU A 41 -2.56 9.36 -7.12
CA LEU A 41 -2.56 9.32 -8.58
C LEU A 41 -3.70 8.46 -9.14
N LEU A 42 -4.03 7.37 -8.45
CA LEU A 42 -5.02 6.39 -8.91
C LEU A 42 -6.44 6.69 -8.41
N GLN A 43 -6.65 7.48 -7.35
CA GLN A 43 -8.00 7.83 -6.87
C GLN A 43 -8.83 8.59 -7.92
N ASN A 44 -8.16 9.25 -8.86
CA ASN A 44 -8.78 10.05 -9.92
C ASN A 44 -9.04 9.24 -11.21
N THR A 45 -9.10 7.92 -11.09
CA THR A 45 -9.29 7.00 -12.21
C THR A 45 -10.38 6.00 -11.86
N ASP A 46 -10.97 5.38 -12.88
CA ASP A 46 -12.01 4.35 -12.69
C ASP A 46 -11.45 2.99 -12.25
N PHE A 47 -10.17 2.92 -11.85
CA PHE A 47 -9.57 1.67 -11.40
C PHE A 47 -10.11 1.19 -10.07
N LYS A 48 -10.30 -0.12 -9.97
CA LYS A 48 -10.35 -0.77 -8.66
C LYS A 48 -8.93 -0.89 -8.11
N VAL A 49 -8.61 -0.06 -7.14
CA VAL A 49 -7.30 -0.05 -6.46
C VAL A 49 -7.45 -0.64 -5.07
N ARG A 50 -6.55 -1.54 -4.70
CA ARG A 50 -6.39 -2.04 -3.34
C ARG A 50 -4.93 -1.93 -2.91
N VAL A 51 -4.71 -1.95 -1.60
CA VAL A 51 -3.39 -1.87 -1.00
C VAL A 51 -3.14 -3.12 -0.19
N LEU A 52 -1.97 -3.74 -0.41
CA LEU A 52 -1.53 -4.88 0.35
C LEU A 52 -1.00 -4.39 1.70
N ALA A 53 -1.81 -4.52 2.74
CA ALA A 53 -1.37 -4.32 4.10
C ALA A 53 -0.72 -5.62 4.60
N MET A 54 0.61 -5.62 4.74
CA MET A 54 1.34 -6.78 5.27
C MET A 54 1.36 -6.69 6.81
N PRO A 55 0.93 -7.75 7.53
CA PRO A 55 0.91 -7.75 8.99
C PRO A 55 2.31 -7.77 9.59
N ASP A 56 3.26 -8.35 8.86
CA ASP A 56 4.68 -8.47 9.19
C ASP A 56 5.52 -8.59 7.91
N GLY A 57 6.84 -8.60 8.08
CA GLY A 57 7.78 -8.60 6.96
C GLY A 57 8.12 -7.20 6.45
N LYS A 58 9.31 -7.07 5.88
CA LYS A 58 9.82 -5.78 5.39
C LYS A 58 9.23 -5.39 4.04
N ASP A 59 9.12 -6.38 3.16
CA ASP A 59 8.73 -6.25 1.76
C ASP A 59 8.02 -7.54 1.28
N PRO A 60 7.39 -7.54 0.09
CA PRO A 60 6.68 -8.71 -0.41
C PRO A 60 7.57 -9.96 -0.59
N ASP A 61 8.86 -9.76 -0.89
CA ASP A 61 9.80 -10.86 -1.08
C ASP A 61 10.14 -11.54 0.26
N ASP A 62 10.40 -10.74 1.29
CA ASP A 62 10.59 -11.20 2.66
C ASP A 62 9.36 -11.94 3.18
N TYR A 63 8.15 -11.41 2.92
CA TYR A 63 6.91 -12.09 3.31
C TYR A 63 6.77 -13.47 2.63
N VAL A 64 7.03 -13.56 1.32
CA VAL A 64 6.98 -14.83 0.58
C VAL A 64 8.03 -15.81 1.07
N ARG A 65 9.25 -15.36 1.37
CA ARG A 65 10.31 -16.21 1.92
C ARG A 65 9.94 -16.81 3.27
N ASN A 66 9.25 -16.05 4.12
CA ASN A 66 8.90 -16.48 5.48
C ASN A 66 7.60 -17.31 5.54
N HIS A 67 6.61 -17.02 4.69
CA HIS A 67 5.26 -17.60 4.77
C HIS A 67 4.87 -18.48 3.57
N GLY A 68 5.63 -18.41 2.47
CA GLY A 68 5.36 -19.12 1.24
C GLY A 68 4.34 -18.45 0.32
N GLY A 69 4.31 -18.91 -0.94
CA GLY A 69 3.52 -18.28 -2.00
C GLY A 69 2.00 -18.37 -1.82
N GLN A 70 1.48 -19.41 -1.16
CA GLN A 70 0.04 -19.52 -0.93
C GLN A 70 -0.45 -18.49 0.08
N ALA A 71 0.28 -18.31 1.18
CA ALA A 71 -0.03 -17.28 2.17
C ALA A 71 0.01 -15.88 1.57
N PHE A 72 0.96 -15.61 0.65
CA PHE A 72 1.01 -14.34 -0.06
C PHE A 72 -0.20 -14.13 -0.98
N LYS A 73 -0.63 -15.16 -1.72
CA LYS A 73 -1.86 -15.08 -2.55
C LYS A 73 -3.10 -14.80 -1.71
N ASP A 74 -3.21 -15.46 -0.56
CA ASP A 74 -4.33 -15.25 0.37
C ASP A 74 -4.30 -13.84 0.96
N LEU A 75 -3.10 -13.29 1.21
CA LEU A 75 -2.93 -11.91 1.66
C LEU A 75 -3.34 -10.90 0.58
N VAL A 76 -2.93 -11.13 -0.68
CA VAL A 76 -3.34 -10.31 -1.84
C VAL A 76 -4.86 -10.33 -2.02
N ALA A 77 -5.51 -11.48 -1.81
CA ALA A 77 -6.97 -11.57 -1.86
C ALA A 77 -7.63 -10.69 -0.78
N LYS A 78 -6.97 -10.49 0.37
CA LYS A 78 -7.43 -9.66 1.50
C LYS A 78 -6.93 -8.21 1.46
N ALA A 79 -6.29 -7.78 0.37
CA ALA A 79 -5.86 -6.39 0.21
C ALA A 79 -7.01 -5.41 0.47
N VAL A 80 -6.70 -4.29 1.13
CA VAL A 80 -7.67 -3.34 1.69
C VAL A 80 -7.91 -2.17 0.74
N LYS A 81 -8.95 -1.37 1.00
CA LYS A 81 -9.19 -0.16 0.22
C LYS A 81 -8.14 0.91 0.55
N PRO A 82 -7.85 1.83 -0.39
CA PRO A 82 -6.88 2.90 -0.15
C PRO A 82 -7.19 3.78 1.05
N LEU A 83 -8.48 4.11 1.27
CA LEU A 83 -8.91 4.91 2.42
C LEU A 83 -8.63 4.18 3.75
N ASP A 84 -8.96 2.90 3.83
CA ASP A 84 -8.76 2.09 5.03
C ASP A 84 -7.26 2.02 5.38
N TYR A 85 -6.40 1.85 4.37
CA TYR A 85 -4.95 1.87 4.52
C TYR A 85 -4.42 3.22 5.03
N LEU A 86 -4.87 4.33 4.43
CA LEU A 86 -4.43 5.67 4.85
C LEU A 86 -4.87 6.01 6.27
N LEU A 87 -6.06 5.55 6.69
CA LEU A 87 -6.56 5.71 8.05
C LEU A 87 -5.72 4.91 9.04
N SER A 88 -5.44 3.62 8.77
CA SER A 88 -4.61 2.80 9.66
C SER A 88 -3.20 3.38 9.80
N GLU A 89 -2.61 3.86 8.70
CA GLU A 89 -1.29 4.49 8.70
C GLU A 89 -1.26 5.80 9.50
N SER A 90 -2.34 6.57 9.42
CA SER A 90 -2.45 7.82 10.19
C SER A 90 -2.61 7.56 11.68
N LEU A 91 -3.39 6.54 12.07
CA LEU A 91 -3.55 6.14 13.47
C LEU A 91 -2.23 5.66 14.08
N ILE A 92 -1.47 4.83 13.36
CA ILE A 92 -0.14 4.36 13.80
C ILE A 92 0.80 5.54 14.08
N LYS A 93 0.81 6.56 13.19
CA LYS A 93 1.66 7.74 13.37
C LYS A 93 1.29 8.58 14.60
N HIS A 94 0.00 8.70 14.92
CA HIS A 94 -0.45 9.48 16.07
C HIS A 94 -0.26 8.73 17.39
N ASP A 95 -0.46 7.41 17.41
CA ASP A 95 -0.22 6.57 18.59
C ASP A 95 1.27 6.57 19.00
N THR A 96 2.19 6.62 18.02
CA THR A 96 3.64 6.74 18.29
C THR A 96 4.09 8.15 18.75
N ASN A 97 3.22 9.16 18.69
CA ASN A 97 3.54 10.56 19.04
C ASN A 97 2.79 11.09 20.27
N ASP A 98 1.95 10.28 20.93
CA ASP A 98 1.08 10.78 22.01
C ASP A 98 1.77 10.82 23.40
N THR A 99 2.99 11.34 23.45
CA THR A 99 3.63 11.76 24.73
C THR A 99 3.82 13.28 24.84
N GLU A 100 3.41 14.08 23.84
CA GLU A 100 3.50 15.55 23.88
C GLU A 100 2.14 16.27 23.68
N GLY A 101 1.03 15.59 23.99
CA GLY A 101 -0.33 16.11 23.82
C GLY A 101 -1.11 16.44 25.09
N MET A 102 -0.50 16.48 26.29
CA MET A 102 -1.17 17.01 27.49
C MET A 102 -0.65 18.40 27.83
N LEU A 103 -1.37 19.43 27.36
CA LEU A 103 -1.57 20.72 28.04
C LEU A 103 -2.54 21.58 27.19
N LEU A 104 -3.83 21.32 27.36
CA LEU A 104 -4.87 22.35 27.34
C LEU A 104 -5.79 22.13 28.54
#